data_AF-A0A0F9CBH8-F1
#
_entry.id   AF-A0A0F9CBH8-F1
#
_cell.length_a   1.000
_cell.length_b   1.000
_cell.length_c   1.000
_cell.angle_alpha   90.00
_cell.angle_beta   90.00
_cell.angle_gamma   90.00
#
_symmetry.space_group_name_H-M   'P 1'
#
loop_
_entity.id
_entity.type
_entity.pdbx_description
1 polymer ?
#
loop_
_entity_poly.entity_id
_entity_poly.type
_entity_poly.pdbx_seq_one_letter_code
_entity_poly.pdbx_strand_id
1 'polypeptide(L)'
;MSIAFSKLTDLAIPNGTKPSNAIAQELIDDAVAILLIAPAALDSVTYTIQGRRWGAATWVVIQEGIIGVALADVAPPAAGKALCYNMKDYAFNAFHSFRINSGTNVTDALHIWECIKLWTN
;
A
#
# COMPACT_ATOMS: atom_id res chain seq x y z
N MET A 1 -14.47 22.69 -0.78
CA MET A 1 -13.18 21.96 -0.85
C MET A 1 -13.41 20.79 -1.79
N SER A 2 -12.66 20.69 -2.91
CA SER A 2 -12.79 19.59 -3.88
C SER A 2 -11.63 18.62 -3.73
N ILE A 3 -11.87 17.32 -3.90
CA ILE A 3 -10.82 16.31 -3.97
C ILE A 3 -10.39 16.13 -5.42
N ALA A 4 -9.09 16.21 -5.66
CA ALA A 4 -8.46 15.83 -6.92
C ALA A 4 -7.82 14.44 -6.79
N PHE A 5 -7.57 13.80 -7.93
CA PHE A 5 -7.02 12.44 -7.97
C PHE A 5 -6.08 12.21 -9.16
N SER A 6 -5.17 11.25 -9.00
CA SER A 6 -4.31 10.73 -10.07
C SER A 6 -4.02 9.25 -9.88
N LYS A 7 -3.98 8.51 -10.98
CA LYS A 7 -3.51 7.12 -10.97
C LYS A 7 -1.98 7.12 -10.78
N LEU A 8 -1.50 6.31 -9.86
CA LEU A 8 -0.09 6.01 -9.65
C LEU A 8 0.28 4.72 -10.40
N THR A 9 1.56 4.37 -10.40
CA THR A 9 1.99 3.06 -10.90
C THR A 9 1.30 1.96 -10.10
N ASP A 10 0.84 0.92 -10.80
CA ASP A 10 0.21 -0.22 -10.13
C ASP A 10 1.24 -0.99 -9.29
N LEU A 11 0.79 -1.57 -8.17
CA LEU A 11 1.60 -2.42 -7.29
C LEU A 11 1.41 -3.87 -7.72
N ALA A 12 2.39 -4.41 -8.44
CA ALA A 12 2.30 -5.72 -9.07
C ALA A 12 3.28 -6.72 -8.44
N ILE A 13 2.80 -7.92 -8.10
CA ILE A 13 3.60 -9.07 -7.69
C ILE A 13 3.55 -10.11 -8.80
N PRO A 14 4.64 -10.30 -9.57
CA PRO A 14 4.72 -11.35 -10.57
C PRO A 14 4.60 -12.76 -9.98
N ASN A 15 4.09 -13.69 -10.79
CA ASN A 15 4.03 -15.12 -10.42
C ASN A 15 5.41 -15.64 -10.00
N GLY A 16 5.45 -16.40 -8.91
CA GLY A 16 6.65 -16.99 -8.33
C GLY A 16 7.49 -16.02 -7.52
N THR A 17 7.03 -14.79 -7.26
CA THR A 17 7.82 -13.74 -6.59
C THR A 17 7.13 -13.16 -5.36
N LYS A 18 7.92 -12.40 -4.60
CA LYS A 18 7.53 -11.41 -3.60
C LYS A 18 8.70 -10.42 -3.47
N PRO A 19 8.51 -9.13 -3.15
CA PRO A 19 7.27 -8.37 -2.99
C PRO A 19 6.89 -7.63 -4.29
N SER A 20 5.95 -6.68 -4.23
CA SER A 20 5.65 -5.81 -5.38
C SER A 20 6.77 -4.78 -5.63
N ASN A 21 6.67 -4.06 -6.75
CA ASN A 21 7.31 -2.74 -6.89
C ASN A 21 6.84 -1.78 -5.78
N ALA A 22 7.54 -0.65 -5.63
CA ALA A 22 7.26 0.33 -4.58
C ALA A 22 6.83 1.67 -5.18
N ILE A 23 5.98 2.39 -4.44
CA ILE A 23 5.65 3.79 -4.67
C ILE A 23 6.53 4.63 -3.76
N ALA A 24 7.26 5.56 -4.38
CA ALA A 24 8.13 6.47 -3.68
C ALA A 24 7.34 7.64 -3.07
N GLN A 25 7.84 8.20 -1.96
CA GLN A 25 7.15 9.19 -1.17
C GLN A 25 6.88 10.48 -1.95
N GLU A 26 7.81 10.91 -2.81
CA GLU A 26 7.64 12.09 -3.65
C GLU A 26 6.41 12.05 -4.57
N LEU A 27 5.88 10.85 -4.85
CA LEU A 27 4.66 10.67 -5.64
C LEU A 27 3.38 10.90 -4.82
N ILE A 28 3.48 10.91 -3.49
CA ILE A 28 2.36 10.92 -2.54
C ILE A 28 2.48 11.99 -1.44
N ASP A 29 3.40 12.94 -1.56
CA ASP A 29 3.69 13.95 -0.52
C ASP A 29 2.52 14.87 -0.17
N ASP A 30 1.77 15.25 -1.19
CA ASP A 30 0.57 16.08 -1.13
C ASP A 30 -0.70 15.23 -0.93
N ALA A 31 -0.58 13.90 -0.85
CA ALA A 31 -1.74 13.05 -0.71
C ALA A 31 -2.39 13.23 0.68
N VAL A 32 -3.71 13.28 0.69
CA VAL A 32 -4.51 13.13 1.92
C VAL A 32 -4.95 11.68 2.13
N ALA A 33 -5.03 10.91 1.04
CA ALA A 33 -5.34 9.48 1.10
C ALA A 33 -4.82 8.73 -0.15
N ILE A 34 -4.63 7.42 0.02
CA ILE A 34 -4.34 6.48 -1.07
C ILE A 34 -5.50 5.51 -1.20
N LEU A 35 -6.10 5.42 -2.38
CA LEU A 35 -7.07 4.39 -2.71
C LEU A 35 -6.34 3.22 -3.36
N LEU A 36 -6.45 2.04 -2.75
CA LEU A 36 -6.00 0.79 -3.35
C LEU A 36 -7.21 -0.02 -3.80
N ILE A 37 -7.11 -0.63 -4.98
CA ILE A 37 -8.11 -1.56 -5.51
C ILE A 37 -7.41 -2.90 -5.75
N ALA A 38 -7.91 -3.94 -5.10
CA ALA A 38 -7.35 -5.29 -5.18
C ALA A 38 -7.80 -6.01 -6.47
N PRO A 39 -6.99 -6.96 -6.96
CA PRO A 39 -7.39 -7.78 -8.10
C PRO A 39 -8.61 -8.62 -7.73
N ALA A 40 -9.35 -9.09 -8.75
CA ALA A 40 -10.58 -9.86 -8.55
C ALA A 40 -10.38 -11.18 -7.79
N ALA A 41 -9.17 -11.75 -7.86
CA ALA A 41 -8.77 -12.96 -7.15
C ALA A 41 -7.43 -12.74 -6.46
N LEU A 42 -7.30 -13.30 -5.26
CA LEU A 42 -6.07 -13.41 -4.50
C LEU A 42 -5.94 -14.86 -4.02
N ASP A 43 -4.71 -15.36 -3.96
CA ASP A 43 -4.44 -16.65 -3.34
C ASP A 43 -4.63 -16.61 -1.81
N SER A 44 -4.55 -17.77 -1.16
CA SER A 44 -4.72 -17.90 0.29
C SER A 44 -3.47 -17.47 1.08
N VAL A 45 -2.76 -16.44 0.60
CA VAL A 45 -1.56 -15.90 1.25
C VAL A 45 -1.90 -14.61 1.99
N THR A 46 -1.17 -14.36 3.08
CA THR A 46 -1.27 -13.09 3.81
C THR A 46 -0.52 -11.99 3.06
N TYR A 47 -1.25 -10.92 2.74
CA TYR A 47 -0.69 -9.70 2.19
C TYR A 47 -0.64 -8.59 3.24
N THR A 48 0.44 -7.81 3.22
CA THR A 48 0.66 -6.68 4.14
C THR A 48 1.16 -5.47 3.38
N ILE A 49 0.82 -4.27 3.84
CA ILE A 49 1.42 -3.04 3.34
C ILE A 49 2.69 -2.77 4.14
N GLN A 50 3.81 -2.58 3.44
CA GLN A 50 5.10 -2.28 4.04
C GLN A 50 5.56 -0.86 3.69
N GLY A 51 6.14 -0.16 4.67
CA GLY A 51 6.85 1.09 4.50
C GLY A 51 8.37 0.91 4.61
N ARG A 52 9.14 1.69 3.84
CA ARG A 52 10.60 1.78 3.96
C ARG A 52 10.98 3.04 4.72
N ARG A 53 11.81 2.91 5.75
CA ARG A 53 12.31 4.07 6.51
C ARG A 53 13.39 4.82 5.72
N TRP A 54 13.46 6.13 5.91
CA TRP A 54 14.50 6.99 5.35
C TRP A 54 15.90 6.50 5.70
N GLY A 55 16.78 6.36 4.70
CA GLY A 55 18.14 5.88 4.88
C GLY A 55 18.27 4.41 5.32
N ALA A 56 17.16 3.66 5.42
CA ALA A 56 17.19 2.26 5.81
C ALA A 56 17.14 1.33 4.59
N ALA A 57 17.79 0.16 4.70
CA ALA A 57 17.61 -0.94 3.75
C ALA A 57 16.39 -1.82 4.07
N THR A 58 15.83 -1.69 5.27
CA THR A 58 14.78 -2.57 5.78
C THR A 58 13.37 -2.01 5.58
N TRP A 59 12.43 -2.93 5.37
CA TRP A 59 11.00 -2.68 5.23
C TRP A 59 10.30 -3.13 6.51
N VAL A 60 9.27 -2.38 6.93
CA VAL A 60 8.46 -2.69 8.10
C VAL A 60 6.99 -2.72 7.71
N VAL A 61 6.21 -3.59 8.34
CA VAL A 61 4.75 -3.60 8.15
C VAL A 61 4.18 -2.34 8.78
N ILE A 62 3.32 -1.65 8.05
CA ILE A 62 2.60 -0.48 8.56
C ILE A 62 1.55 -0.99 9.54
N GLN A 63 1.38 -0.32 10.66
CA GLN A 63 0.29 -0.58 11.61
C GLN A 63 -0.69 0.57 11.56
N GLU A 64 -1.98 0.25 11.63
CA GLU A 64 -3.00 1.27 11.85
C GLU A 64 -2.83 1.81 13.27
N GLY A 65 -3.04 3.11 13.45
CA GLY A 65 -3.12 3.68 14.78
C GLY A 65 -2.70 5.13 14.87
N ILE A 66 -3.03 5.72 16.01
CA ILE A 66 -2.56 7.05 16.40
C ILE A 66 -1.31 6.91 17.28
N ILE A 67 -0.55 7.99 17.42
CA ILE A 67 0.64 8.04 18.28
C ILE A 67 0.29 7.52 19.68
N GLY A 68 0.95 6.43 20.09
CA GLY A 68 0.77 5.81 21.42
C GLY A 68 -0.21 4.64 21.48
N VAL A 69 -0.89 4.27 20.38
CA VAL A 69 -1.78 3.11 20.31
C VAL A 69 -1.52 2.32 19.03
N ALA A 70 -0.80 1.21 19.13
CA ALA A 70 -0.64 0.28 18.01
C ALA A 70 -1.91 -0.58 17.88
N LEU A 71 -2.54 -0.57 16.70
CA LEU A 71 -3.65 -1.46 16.37
C LEU A 71 -3.12 -2.65 15.55
N ALA A 72 -3.88 -3.08 14.55
CA ALA A 72 -3.53 -4.21 13.70
C ALA A 72 -2.54 -3.81 12.59
N ASP A 73 -1.85 -4.81 12.05
CA ASP A 73 -1.09 -4.68 10.82
C ASP A 73 -2.02 -4.28 9.65
N VAL A 74 -1.56 -3.35 8.83
CA VAL A 74 -2.33 -2.84 7.70
C VAL A 74 -2.31 -3.86 6.56
N ALA A 75 -3.47 -4.45 6.30
CA ALA A 75 -3.70 -5.30 5.14
C ALA A 75 -4.13 -4.46 3.92
N PRO A 76 -3.71 -4.83 2.69
CA PRO A 76 -4.33 -4.31 1.48
C PRO A 76 -5.80 -4.78 1.38
N PRO A 77 -6.62 -4.22 0.47
CA PRO A 77 -8.00 -4.64 0.31
C PRO A 77 -8.10 -6.13 -0.07
N ALA A 78 -9.18 -6.78 0.37
CA ALA A 78 -9.49 -8.15 -0.02
C ALA A 78 -9.83 -8.25 -1.52
N ALA A 79 -9.79 -9.46 -2.08
CA ALA A 79 -10.04 -9.71 -3.51
C ALA A 79 -11.33 -9.04 -4.01
N GLY A 80 -11.22 -8.29 -5.12
CA GLY A 80 -12.31 -7.54 -5.74
C GLY A 80 -12.84 -6.37 -4.89
N LYS A 81 -12.12 -5.92 -3.87
CA LYS A 81 -12.49 -4.79 -3.01
C LYS A 81 -11.54 -3.62 -3.19
N ALA A 82 -12.01 -2.46 -2.79
CA ALA A 82 -11.21 -1.24 -2.69
C ALA A 82 -11.22 -0.72 -1.25
N LEU A 83 -10.11 -0.12 -0.82
CA LEU A 83 -10.02 0.56 0.47
C LEU A 83 -9.23 1.86 0.31
N CYS A 84 -9.72 2.92 0.96
CA CYS A 84 -9.09 4.23 0.98
C CYS A 84 -8.35 4.41 2.31
N TYR A 85 -7.04 4.56 2.26
CA TYR A 85 -6.16 4.71 3.41
C TYR A 85 -5.86 6.19 3.63
N ASN A 86 -6.31 6.74 4.75
CA ASN A 86 -6.00 8.10 5.16
C ASN A 86 -4.52 8.22 5.55
N MET A 87 -3.79 9.17 4.95
CA MET A 87 -2.37 9.35 5.21
C MET A 87 -2.08 9.66 6.69
N LYS A 88 -3.01 10.29 7.41
CA LYS A 88 -2.89 10.62 8.84
C LYS A 88 -2.97 9.40 9.75
N ASP A 89 -3.84 8.46 9.44
CA ASP A 89 -4.13 7.30 10.32
C ASP A 89 -3.16 6.13 10.08
N TYR A 90 -2.57 6.08 8.87
CA TYR A 90 -1.66 5.03 8.45
C TYR A 90 -0.21 5.51 8.25
N ALA A 91 0.05 6.81 8.42
CA ALA A 91 1.39 7.42 8.39
C ALA A 91 2.26 7.07 7.17
N PHE A 92 1.65 6.85 5.99
CA PHE A 92 2.39 6.52 4.76
C PHE A 92 3.46 7.55 4.41
N ASN A 93 3.19 8.83 4.68
CA ASN A 93 4.12 9.95 4.46
C ASN A 93 5.34 9.95 5.41
N ALA A 94 5.32 9.19 6.50
CA ALA A 94 6.47 9.03 7.38
C ALA A 94 7.54 8.08 6.80
N PHE A 95 7.19 7.35 5.75
CA PHE A 95 8.08 6.41 5.05
C PHE A 95 8.60 7.03 3.75
N HIS A 96 9.78 6.59 3.33
CA HIS A 96 10.38 6.94 2.04
C HIS A 96 9.64 6.30 0.86
N SER A 97 9.06 5.12 1.08
CA SER A 97 8.27 4.43 0.05
C SER A 97 7.38 3.37 0.68
N PHE A 98 6.35 2.94 -0.05
CA PHE A 98 5.51 1.82 0.35
C PHE A 98 5.30 0.80 -0.77
N ARG A 99 4.97 -0.44 -0.39
CA ARG A 99 4.70 -1.55 -1.31
C ARG A 99 3.77 -2.59 -0.69
N ILE A 100 3.31 -3.53 -1.49
CA ILE A 100 2.61 -4.73 -1.00
C ILE A 100 3.61 -5.87 -0.90
N ASN A 101 3.61 -6.53 0.25
CA ASN A 101 4.39 -7.73 0.48
C ASN A 101 3.46 -8.92 0.67
N SER A 102 3.86 -10.05 0.11
CA SER A 102 3.24 -11.35 0.34
C SER A 102 4.09 -12.15 1.34
N GLY A 103 3.43 -12.89 2.25
CA GLY A 103 4.13 -13.76 3.22
C GLY A 103 4.96 -14.85 2.53
N THR A 104 4.46 -15.38 1.43
CA THR A 104 5.11 -16.40 0.59
C THR A 104 5.18 -15.93 -0.86
N ASN A 105 5.83 -16.70 -1.74
CA ASN A 105 5.77 -16.39 -3.16
C ASN A 105 4.33 -16.57 -3.64
N VAL A 106 3.85 -15.62 -4.43
CA VAL A 106 2.56 -15.74 -5.11
C VAL A 106 2.66 -16.85 -6.14
N THR A 107 1.72 -17.80 -6.14
CA THR A 107 1.75 -18.95 -7.07
C THR A 107 0.64 -18.91 -8.11
N ASP A 108 -0.31 -17.98 -7.98
CA ASP A 108 -1.47 -17.87 -8.84
C ASP A 108 -1.42 -16.55 -9.63
N ALA A 109 -0.95 -16.62 -10.88
CA ALA A 109 -0.87 -15.50 -11.82
C ALA A 109 -0.20 -14.20 -11.28
N LEU A 110 -0.37 -13.12 -12.03
CA LEU A 110 0.11 -11.78 -11.67
C LEU A 110 -0.95 -11.11 -10.78
N HIS A 111 -0.56 -10.71 -9.58
CA HIS A 111 -1.44 -9.92 -8.71
C HIS A 111 -1.13 -8.43 -8.84
N ILE A 112 -2.15 -7.62 -9.12
CA ILE A 112 -2.01 -6.18 -9.36
C ILE A 112 -2.99 -5.44 -8.47
N TRP A 113 -2.47 -4.56 -7.61
CA TRP A 113 -3.27 -3.56 -6.93
C TRP A 113 -3.16 -2.24 -7.66
N GLU A 114 -4.29 -1.69 -8.08
CA GLU A 114 -4.34 -0.35 -8.63
C GLU A 114 -4.18 0.66 -7.50
N CYS A 115 -3.39 1.70 -7.75
CA CYS A 115 -3.05 2.70 -6.74
C CYS A 115 -3.44 4.09 -7.24
N ILE A 116 -4.25 4.81 -6.45
CA ILE A 116 -4.76 6.14 -6.80
C ILE A 116 -4.46 7.10 -5.65
N LYS A 117 -3.83 8.23 -5.97
CA LYS A 117 -3.58 9.34 -5.04
C LYS A 117 -4.79 10.25 -4.97
N LEU A 118 -5.16 10.71 -3.78
CA LEU A 118 -6.17 11.73 -3.53
C LEU A 118 -5.55 12.92 -2.79
N TRP A 119 -5.83 14.16 -3.20
CA TRP A 119 -5.38 15.38 -2.51
C TRP A 119 -6.46 16.48 -2.55
N THR A 120 -6.31 17.50 -1.71
CA THR A 120 -7.19 18.68 -1.66
C THR A 120 -6.65 19.81 -2.52
N ASN A 121 -7.51 20.43 -3.33
CA ASN A 121 -7.20 21.68 -4.06
C ASN A 121 -7.42 22.92 -3.19
#